data_AF-A0A0V0H7X5-F1
#
_entry.id   AF-A0A0V0H7X5-F1
#
_cell.length_a   1.000
_cell.length_b   1.000
_cell.length_c   1.000
_cell.angle_alpha   90.00
_cell.angle_beta   90.00
_cell.angle_gamma   90.00
#
_symmetry.space_group_name_H-M   'P 1'
#
loop_
_entity.id
_entity.type
_entity.pdbx_description
1 polymer ?
#
loop_
_entity_poly.entity_id
_entity_poly.type
_entity_poly.pdbx_seq_one_letter_code
_entity_poly.pdbx_strand_id
1 'polypeptide(L)'
;MVARGLIEFCDEAPPVNNFISIGGPNAGIASAPACTGNPWCDGAGGISGIGIYSDYVQTHYAPSGYIKLPNDIAGYLRGCRYLPKLNNEIPNATNPIYKERFTSLQNLVLIMFENDNVITPKESSWFGFYQDGTDSQILPPQQTNLYLEDTFGLQTLDKAGKVKFIKLPGYHLGMDIQEMQQNVVPYLIDGAQKNKADAQVGH
;
A
#
# COMPACT_ATOMS: atom_id res chain seq x y z
N MET A 1 3.07 -1.84 -4.38
CA MET A 1 3.05 -3.19 -3.76
C MET A 1 4.26 -4.05 -4.10
N VAL A 2 4.66 -4.22 -5.37
CA VAL A 2 5.85 -5.01 -5.74
C VAL A 2 7.14 -4.44 -5.15
N ALA A 3 7.36 -3.13 -5.27
CA ALA A 3 8.54 -2.46 -4.68
C ALA A 3 8.63 -2.63 -3.16
N ARG A 4 7.48 -2.63 -2.46
CA ARG A 4 7.42 -2.92 -1.02
C ARG A 4 7.78 -4.38 -0.73
N GLY A 5 7.29 -5.32 -1.55
CA GLY A 5 7.70 -6.72 -1.48
C GLY A 5 9.20 -6.94 -1.67
N LEU A 6 9.85 -6.18 -2.57
CA LEU A 6 11.30 -6.21 -2.73
C LEU A 6 12.03 -5.80 -1.43
N ILE A 7 11.57 -4.73 -0.78
CA ILE A 7 12.16 -4.25 0.48
C ILE A 7 12.03 -5.29 1.60
N GLU A 8 10.87 -5.93 1.72
CA GLU A 8 10.58 -6.81 2.86
C GLU A 8 11.03 -8.25 2.65
N PHE A 9 10.79 -8.83 1.46
CA PHE A 9 10.97 -10.26 1.22
C PHE A 9 12.37 -10.67 0.77
N CYS A 10 13.12 -9.78 0.11
CA CYS A 10 14.37 -10.16 -0.53
C CYS A 10 15.58 -9.99 0.40
N ASP A 11 16.26 -11.10 0.70
CA ASP A 11 17.40 -11.09 1.62
C ASP A 11 18.63 -10.34 1.11
N GLU A 12 18.82 -10.33 -0.21
CA GLU A 12 19.97 -9.72 -0.88
C GLU A 12 19.59 -8.46 -1.68
N ALA A 13 18.41 -7.89 -1.43
CA ALA A 13 18.06 -6.62 -2.07
C ALA A 13 19.00 -5.51 -1.59
N PRO A 14 19.47 -4.62 -2.49
CA PRO A 14 20.26 -3.48 -2.09
C PRO A 14 19.44 -2.59 -1.12
N PRO A 15 20.10 -1.93 -0.14
CA PRO A 15 19.40 -1.07 0.80
C PRO A 15 18.61 0.03 0.08
N VAL A 16 17.32 0.14 0.39
CA VAL A 16 16.45 1.21 -0.10
C VAL A 16 16.45 2.34 0.93
N ASN A 17 16.89 3.54 0.52
CA ASN A 17 16.85 4.71 1.38
C ASN A 17 15.44 5.30 1.46
N ASN A 18 14.83 5.60 0.30
CA ASN A 18 13.52 6.23 0.22
C ASN A 18 12.57 5.36 -0.60
N PHE A 19 11.37 5.12 -0.08
CA PHE A 19 10.30 4.47 -0.82
C PHE A 19 9.18 5.46 -1.10
N ILE A 20 8.91 5.71 -2.37
CA ILE A 20 7.86 6.62 -2.85
C ILE A 20 6.75 5.79 -3.50
N SER A 21 5.61 5.70 -2.84
CA SER A 21 4.41 5.03 -3.34
C SER A 21 3.47 6.05 -3.96
N ILE A 22 3.40 6.10 -5.29
CA ILE A 22 2.52 7.00 -6.04
C ILE A 22 1.23 6.25 -6.39
N GLY A 23 0.12 6.56 -5.70
CA GLY A 23 -1.18 5.91 -5.95
C GLY A 23 -1.12 4.39 -5.86
N GLY A 24 -0.38 3.83 -4.90
CA GLY A 24 -0.25 2.38 -4.73
C GLY A 24 -1.32 1.83 -3.79
N PRO A 25 -2.02 0.73 -4.08
CA PRO A 25 -3.04 0.17 -3.19
C PRO A 25 -2.40 -0.55 -1.98
N ASN A 26 -1.78 0.19 -1.08
CA ASN A 26 -0.87 -0.35 -0.08
C ASN A 26 -1.55 -1.22 0.99
N ALA A 27 -2.84 -0.98 1.28
CA ALA A 27 -3.69 -1.83 2.12
C ALA A 27 -4.59 -2.79 1.30
N GLY A 28 -4.37 -2.88 -0.02
CA GLY A 28 -5.19 -3.67 -0.94
C GLY A 28 -6.34 -2.90 -1.58
N ILE A 29 -7.23 -3.60 -2.27
CA ILE A 29 -8.48 -3.07 -2.84
C ILE A 29 -9.66 -3.95 -2.46
N ALA A 30 -10.82 -3.34 -2.23
CA ALA A 30 -12.05 -4.03 -1.83
C ALA A 30 -12.88 -4.52 -3.02
N SER A 31 -12.57 -4.04 -4.23
CA SER A 31 -13.22 -4.45 -5.48
C SER A 31 -12.15 -4.84 -6.49
N ALA A 32 -12.44 -5.84 -7.32
CA ALA A 32 -11.57 -6.15 -8.45
C ALA A 32 -11.64 -4.99 -9.48
N PRO A 33 -10.51 -4.56 -10.06
CA PRO A 33 -10.54 -3.64 -11.19
C PRO A 33 -11.35 -4.29 -12.31
N ALA A 34 -12.09 -3.49 -13.08
CA ALA A 34 -12.81 -3.99 -14.25
C ALA A 34 -11.82 -4.74 -15.16
N CYS A 35 -11.98 -6.05 -15.27
CA CYS A 35 -11.12 -6.86 -16.11
C CYS A 35 -11.80 -7.08 -17.46
N THR A 36 -11.06 -6.87 -18.55
CA THR A 36 -11.56 -6.99 -19.92
C THR A 36 -10.84 -8.14 -20.62
N GLY A 37 -11.59 -8.98 -21.34
CA GLY A 37 -11.02 -9.90 -22.34
C GLY A 37 -10.70 -11.34 -21.90
N ASN A 38 -11.28 -11.85 -20.81
CA ASN A 38 -11.15 -13.27 -20.43
C ASN A 38 -12.52 -13.82 -20.00
N PRO A 39 -12.94 -15.07 -20.32
CA PRO A 39 -14.28 -15.56 -19.98
C PRO A 39 -14.60 -15.58 -18.47
N TRP A 40 -13.59 -15.55 -17.59
CA TRP A 40 -13.79 -15.41 -16.14
C TRP A 40 -14.00 -13.96 -15.67
N CYS A 41 -13.84 -12.99 -16.58
CA CYS A 41 -13.99 -11.56 -16.36
C CYS A 41 -15.32 -10.99 -16.87
N ASP A 42 -15.94 -11.64 -17.85
CA ASP A 42 -17.22 -11.20 -18.43
C ASP A 42 -18.40 -11.60 -17.53
N GLY A 43 -18.65 -10.77 -16.52
CA GLY A 43 -19.81 -10.79 -15.65
C GLY A 43 -19.77 -9.60 -14.71
N ALA A 44 -20.92 -9.02 -14.37
CA ALA A 44 -21.01 -7.96 -13.36
C ALA A 44 -20.45 -8.48 -12.02
N GLY A 45 -19.15 -8.26 -11.78
CA GLY A 45 -18.39 -8.86 -10.67
C GLY A 45 -17.69 -10.18 -11.03
N GLY A 46 -16.81 -10.17 -12.04
CA GLY A 46 -16.02 -11.32 -12.55
C GLY A 46 -15.12 -12.02 -11.52
N ILE A 47 -15.75 -12.75 -10.60
CA ILE A 47 -15.25 -13.72 -9.60
C ILE A 47 -16.39 -14.71 -9.23
N SER A 48 -17.63 -14.46 -9.67
CA SER A 48 -18.91 -15.00 -9.15
C SER A 48 -19.11 -16.54 -9.20
N GLY A 49 -18.14 -17.35 -9.62
CA GLY A 49 -18.26 -18.82 -9.62
C GLY A 49 -17.12 -19.59 -8.96
N ILE A 50 -15.90 -19.02 -8.91
CA ILE A 50 -14.68 -19.73 -8.48
C ILE A 50 -14.13 -19.16 -7.15
N GLY A 51 -14.49 -17.93 -6.77
CA GLY A 51 -14.03 -17.28 -5.55
C GLY A 51 -12.62 -16.64 -5.70
N ILE A 52 -12.45 -15.43 -5.17
CA ILE A 52 -11.23 -14.61 -5.38
C ILE A 52 -9.98 -15.21 -4.75
N TYR A 53 -10.18 -15.99 -3.68
CA TYR A 53 -9.13 -16.64 -2.93
C TYR A 53 -8.92 -18.11 -3.33
N SER A 54 -9.49 -18.56 -4.45
CA SER A 54 -9.21 -19.88 -4.99
C SER A 54 -7.78 -19.99 -5.51
N ASP A 55 -7.23 -21.21 -5.48
CA ASP A 55 -5.88 -21.47 -5.96
C ASP A 55 -5.67 -21.05 -7.42
N TYR A 56 -6.69 -21.26 -8.26
CA TYR A 56 -6.63 -20.89 -9.66
C TYR A 56 -6.48 -19.38 -9.83
N VAL A 57 -7.36 -18.59 -9.20
CA VAL A 57 -7.38 -17.13 -9.33
C VAL A 57 -6.11 -16.52 -8.71
N GLN A 58 -5.70 -17.00 -7.53
CA GLN A 58 -4.48 -16.54 -6.85
C GLN A 58 -3.19 -16.82 -7.62
N THR A 59 -3.20 -17.77 -8.58
CA THR A 59 -2.04 -18.11 -9.41
C THR A 59 -2.03 -17.37 -10.76
N HIS A 60 -3.20 -17.01 -11.30
CA HIS A 60 -3.34 -16.53 -12.68
C HIS A 60 -3.84 -15.08 -12.79
N TYR A 61 -4.33 -14.47 -11.70
CA TYR A 61 -4.85 -13.11 -11.71
C TYR A 61 -4.11 -12.23 -10.69
N ALA A 62 -3.16 -11.42 -11.16
CA ALA A 62 -2.30 -10.63 -10.29
C ALA A 62 -3.04 -9.75 -9.25
N PRO A 63 -4.16 -9.07 -9.59
CA PRO A 63 -4.92 -8.29 -8.62
C PRO A 63 -5.48 -9.09 -7.44
N SER A 64 -5.73 -10.38 -7.61
CA SER A 64 -6.21 -11.24 -6.52
C SER A 64 -5.26 -11.33 -5.33
N GLY A 65 -3.96 -11.13 -5.55
CA GLY A 65 -2.96 -11.13 -4.49
C GLY A 65 -3.05 -9.93 -3.54
N TYR A 66 -3.86 -8.91 -3.86
CA TYR A 66 -4.07 -7.74 -3.01
C TYR A 66 -5.53 -7.29 -2.93
N ILE A 67 -6.47 -8.13 -3.35
CA ILE A 67 -7.88 -7.92 -3.02
C ILE A 67 -8.09 -8.31 -1.55
N LYS A 68 -8.64 -7.37 -0.78
CA LYS A 68 -9.01 -7.54 0.63
C LYS A 68 -10.49 -7.22 0.76
N LEU A 69 -11.32 -8.26 0.81
CA LEU A 69 -12.77 -8.13 1.00
C LEU A 69 -13.08 -7.80 2.47
N PRO A 70 -13.62 -6.62 2.81
CA PRO A 70 -13.87 -6.24 4.20
C PRO A 70 -14.85 -7.17 4.91
N ASN A 71 -15.82 -7.71 4.17
CA ASN A 71 -16.84 -8.62 4.70
C ASN A 71 -16.37 -10.10 4.76
N ASP A 72 -15.15 -10.42 4.28
CA ASP A 72 -14.58 -11.77 4.31
C ASP A 72 -13.07 -11.73 4.67
N ILE A 73 -12.77 -11.17 5.85
CA ILE A 73 -11.41 -11.14 6.38
C ILE A 73 -10.86 -12.55 6.65
N ALA A 74 -11.73 -13.49 7.04
CA ALA A 74 -11.33 -14.88 7.26
C ALA A 74 -10.93 -15.59 5.95
N GLY A 75 -11.60 -15.32 4.83
CA GLY A 75 -11.19 -15.78 3.52
C GLY A 75 -9.91 -15.11 3.04
N TYR A 76 -9.80 -13.79 3.24
CA TYR A 76 -8.61 -13.00 2.94
C TYR A 76 -7.35 -13.57 3.61
N LEU A 77 -7.38 -13.74 4.93
CA LEU A 77 -6.22 -14.24 5.70
C LEU A 77 -5.84 -15.69 5.34
N ARG A 78 -6.81 -16.51 4.91
CA ARG A 78 -6.57 -17.93 4.58
C ARG A 78 -6.14 -18.17 3.15
N GLY A 79 -6.66 -17.41 2.19
CA GLY A 79 -6.50 -17.71 0.76
C GLY A 79 -5.85 -16.62 -0.08
N CYS A 80 -5.70 -15.38 0.42
CA CYS A 80 -4.90 -14.38 -0.28
C CYS A 80 -3.40 -14.67 -0.10
N ARG A 81 -2.67 -14.87 -1.20
CA ARG A 81 -1.29 -15.39 -1.14
C ARG A 81 -0.21 -14.33 -0.94
N TYR A 82 -0.51 -13.06 -1.15
CA TYR A 82 0.50 -12.00 -1.20
C TYR A 82 0.31 -10.92 -0.13
N LEU A 83 -0.77 -10.13 -0.18
CA LEU A 83 -0.96 -8.99 0.72
C LEU A 83 -0.93 -9.34 2.22
N PRO A 84 -1.60 -10.39 2.74
CA PRO A 84 -1.56 -10.67 4.18
C PRO A 84 -0.17 -11.13 4.63
N LYS A 85 0.59 -11.79 3.76
CA LYS A 85 2.00 -12.12 4.01
C LYS A 85 2.86 -10.85 4.03
N LEU A 86 2.67 -9.95 3.07
CA LEU A 86 3.40 -8.67 3.00
C LEU A 86 3.08 -7.77 4.19
N ASN A 87 1.85 -7.80 4.70
CA ASN A 87 1.44 -7.02 5.84
C ASN A 87 1.75 -7.69 7.19
N ASN A 88 2.37 -8.87 7.22
CA ASN A 88 2.54 -9.65 8.47
C ASN A 88 1.21 -9.88 9.22
N GLU A 89 0.09 -10.01 8.50
CA GLU A 89 -1.25 -10.19 9.08
C GLU A 89 -1.57 -11.65 9.45
N ILE A 90 -0.81 -12.63 8.91
CA ILE A 90 -1.12 -14.06 9.09
C ILE A 90 -0.71 -14.51 10.50
N PRO A 91 -1.67 -14.93 11.36
CA PRO A 91 -1.35 -15.40 12.70
C PRO A 91 -0.40 -16.60 12.66
N ASN A 92 0.61 -16.60 13.53
CA ASN A 92 1.65 -17.64 13.64
C ASN A 92 2.58 -17.78 12.41
N ALA A 93 2.50 -16.87 11.43
CA ALA A 93 3.38 -16.86 10.26
C ALA A 93 3.97 -15.45 10.00
N THR A 94 4.07 -14.62 11.03
CA THR A 94 4.72 -13.31 10.97
C THR A 94 6.24 -13.47 10.83
N ASN A 95 6.86 -12.53 10.14
CA ASN A 95 8.33 -12.48 10.00
C ASN A 95 8.88 -11.14 10.50
N PRO A 96 9.65 -11.11 11.61
CA PRO A 96 10.18 -9.87 12.17
C PRO A 96 11.15 -9.15 11.22
N ILE A 97 11.80 -9.88 10.30
CA ILE A 97 12.73 -9.32 9.33
C ILE A 97 12.02 -8.34 8.38
N TYR A 98 10.75 -8.58 8.05
CA TYR A 98 9.98 -7.68 7.18
C TYR A 98 9.84 -6.30 7.81
N LYS A 99 9.52 -6.26 9.11
CA LYS A 99 9.45 -5.02 9.89
C LYS A 99 10.82 -4.35 10.01
N GLU A 100 11.87 -5.12 10.30
CA GLU A 100 13.24 -4.60 10.37
C GLU A 100 13.64 -3.88 9.06
N ARG A 101 13.43 -4.53 7.91
CA ARG A 101 13.75 -3.96 6.59
C ARG A 101 12.86 -2.78 6.24
N PHE A 102 11.56 -2.85 6.50
CA PHE A 102 10.66 -1.74 6.18
C PHE A 102 10.99 -0.51 7.04
N THR A 103 11.32 -0.70 8.33
CA THR A 103 11.68 0.40 9.24
C THR A 103 13.07 0.99 9.00
N SER A 104 13.91 0.33 8.20
CA SER A 104 15.22 0.85 7.80
C SER A 104 15.12 2.01 6.80
N LEU A 105 13.96 2.21 6.17
CA LEU A 105 13.72 3.34 5.28
C LEU A 105 14.05 4.67 6.00
N GLN A 106 14.66 5.60 5.26
CA GLN A 106 14.85 6.99 5.70
C GLN A 106 13.57 7.79 5.49
N ASN A 107 12.91 7.62 4.34
CA ASN A 107 11.62 8.23 4.06
C ASN A 107 10.65 7.24 3.42
N LEU A 108 9.41 7.25 3.91
CA LEU A 108 8.27 6.60 3.30
C LEU A 108 7.32 7.70 2.79
N VAL A 109 7.24 7.89 1.48
CA VAL A 109 6.38 8.89 0.86
C VAL A 109 5.16 8.20 0.27
N LEU A 110 3.98 8.56 0.75
CA LEU A 110 2.71 7.96 0.34
C LEU A 110 1.85 9.03 -0.32
N ILE A 111 1.64 8.90 -1.63
CA ILE A 111 0.84 9.85 -2.42
C ILE A 111 -0.51 9.23 -2.72
N MET A 112 -1.58 9.91 -2.30
CA MET A 112 -2.97 9.58 -2.60
C MET A 112 -3.58 10.65 -3.50
N PHE A 113 -4.37 10.24 -4.49
CA PHE A 113 -5.13 11.15 -5.34
C PHE A 113 -6.55 11.34 -4.82
N GLU A 114 -7.02 12.58 -4.76
CA GLU A 114 -8.31 12.91 -4.15
C GLU A 114 -9.51 12.32 -4.91
N ASN A 115 -9.43 12.29 -6.24
CA ASN A 115 -10.48 11.79 -7.12
C ASN A 115 -10.12 10.43 -7.73
N ASP A 116 -9.30 9.63 -7.04
CA ASP A 116 -8.95 8.28 -7.49
C ASP A 116 -10.21 7.41 -7.64
N ASN A 117 -10.42 6.90 -8.85
CA ASN A 117 -11.53 6.03 -9.22
C ASN A 117 -11.07 4.61 -9.62
N VAL A 118 -9.80 4.29 -9.40
CA VAL A 118 -9.19 2.98 -9.70
C VAL A 118 -8.95 2.21 -8.40
N ILE A 119 -8.50 2.87 -7.34
CA ILE A 119 -8.27 2.28 -6.02
C ILE A 119 -9.50 2.50 -5.14
N THR A 120 -10.12 1.41 -4.70
CA THR A 120 -11.25 1.45 -3.75
C THR A 120 -10.91 0.65 -2.49
N PRO A 121 -10.85 1.28 -1.30
CA PRO A 121 -10.95 2.72 -1.05
C PRO A 121 -9.64 3.44 -1.38
N LYS A 122 -9.70 4.70 -1.85
CA LYS A 122 -8.51 5.50 -2.24
C LYS A 122 -7.51 5.66 -1.10
N GLU A 123 -7.99 5.66 0.14
CA GLU A 123 -7.23 5.71 1.39
C GLU A 123 -6.23 4.55 1.51
N SER A 124 -6.41 3.46 0.75
CA SER A 124 -5.43 2.39 0.62
C SER A 124 -4.05 2.90 0.18
N SER A 125 -3.99 4.01 -0.57
CA SER A 125 -2.74 4.71 -0.89
C SER A 125 -1.92 5.10 0.33
N TRP A 126 -2.60 5.40 1.44
CA TRP A 126 -2.03 5.78 2.71
C TRP A 126 -2.06 4.67 3.76
N PHE A 127 -2.35 3.41 3.38
CA PHE A 127 -2.65 2.31 4.31
C PHE A 127 -3.93 2.46 5.13
N GLY A 128 -4.81 3.40 4.78
CA GLY A 128 -6.19 3.39 5.27
C GLY A 128 -7.00 2.31 4.54
N PHE A 129 -8.03 1.79 5.18
CA PHE A 129 -8.89 0.79 4.56
C PHE A 129 -10.26 0.74 5.22
N TYR A 130 -11.18 -0.04 4.67
CA TYR A 130 -12.43 -0.33 5.36
C TYR A 130 -12.20 -1.01 6.70
N GLN A 131 -13.08 -0.73 7.66
CA GLN A 131 -13.13 -1.48 8.90
C GLN A 131 -13.48 -2.94 8.62
N ASP A 132 -12.76 -3.86 9.25
CA ASP A 132 -13.02 -5.29 9.14
C ASP A 132 -14.48 -5.61 9.48
N GLY A 133 -15.15 -6.33 8.58
CA GLY A 133 -16.57 -6.72 8.68
C GLY A 133 -17.57 -5.76 8.03
N THR A 134 -17.15 -4.62 7.47
CA THR A 134 -18.05 -3.69 6.77
C THR A 134 -17.35 -2.96 5.62
N ASP A 135 -18.09 -2.61 4.56
CA ASP A 135 -17.65 -1.74 3.46
C ASP A 135 -18.21 -0.30 3.57
N SER A 136 -18.83 0.04 4.71
CA SER A 136 -19.45 1.35 4.92
C SER A 136 -18.56 2.37 5.66
N GLN A 137 -17.56 1.90 6.39
CA GLN A 137 -16.70 2.73 7.23
C GLN A 137 -15.24 2.60 6.80
N ILE A 138 -14.64 3.71 6.39
CA ILE A 138 -13.21 3.79 6.04
C ILE A 138 -12.45 4.32 7.25
N LEU A 139 -11.38 3.61 7.62
CA LEU A 139 -10.45 3.97 8.67
C LEU A 139 -9.21 4.65 8.07
N PRO A 140 -8.77 5.80 8.62
CA PRO A 140 -7.44 6.33 8.30
C PRO A 140 -6.36 5.36 8.82
N PRO A 141 -5.11 5.44 8.29
CA PRO A 141 -4.05 4.49 8.64
C PRO A 141 -3.87 4.35 10.16
N GLN A 142 -3.88 5.45 10.91
CA GLN A 142 -3.66 5.45 12.36
C GLN A 142 -4.73 4.71 13.18
N GLN A 143 -5.88 4.39 12.57
CA GLN A 143 -6.97 3.64 13.21
C GLN A 143 -7.05 2.18 12.74
N THR A 144 -6.21 1.76 11.79
CA THR A 144 -6.18 0.37 11.30
C THR A 144 -5.39 -0.53 12.25
N ASN A 145 -5.74 -1.82 12.32
CA ASN A 145 -4.96 -2.81 13.07
C ASN A 145 -3.50 -2.91 12.58
N LEU A 146 -3.28 -2.76 11.27
CA LEU A 146 -1.94 -2.71 10.67
C LEU A 146 -1.02 -1.70 11.37
N TYR A 147 -1.56 -0.52 11.68
CA TYR A 147 -0.84 0.55 12.37
C TYR A 147 -0.83 0.37 13.88
N LEU A 148 -1.97 0.04 14.50
CA LEU A 148 -2.09 -0.07 15.95
C LEU A 148 -1.21 -1.19 16.52
N GLU A 149 -1.16 -2.33 15.82
CA GLU A 149 -0.32 -3.48 16.18
C GLU A 149 1.10 -3.39 15.59
N ASP A 150 1.36 -2.39 14.73
CA ASP A 150 2.65 -2.12 14.10
C ASP A 150 3.27 -3.36 13.43
N THR A 151 2.41 -4.12 12.74
CA THR A 151 2.66 -5.45 12.14
C THR A 151 3.90 -5.51 11.24
N PHE A 152 4.13 -4.46 10.45
CA PHE A 152 5.28 -4.32 9.55
C PHE A 152 6.06 -3.01 9.78
N GLY A 153 5.75 -2.22 10.81
CA GLY A 153 6.54 -1.04 11.18
C GLY A 153 6.04 0.32 10.67
N LEU A 154 4.80 0.41 10.16
CA LEU A 154 4.23 1.69 9.73
C LEU A 154 4.14 2.72 10.87
N GLN A 155 3.69 2.30 12.06
CA GLN A 155 3.61 3.18 13.22
C GLN A 155 5.02 3.57 13.69
N THR A 156 5.97 2.65 13.64
CA THR A 156 7.37 2.93 13.96
C THR A 156 7.92 4.04 13.05
N LEU A 157 7.72 3.96 11.73
CA LEU A 157 8.16 4.99 10.79
C LEU A 157 7.42 6.33 11.00
N ASP A 158 6.11 6.28 11.26
CA ASP A 158 5.28 7.48 11.42
C ASP A 158 5.70 8.26 12.67
N LYS A 159 5.83 7.56 13.81
CA LYS A 159 6.34 8.15 15.06
C LYS A 159 7.76 8.69 14.94
N ALA A 160 8.59 8.12 14.07
CA ALA A 160 9.93 8.61 13.77
C ALA A 160 9.94 9.81 12.79
N GLY A 161 8.78 10.28 12.32
CA GLY A 161 8.65 11.41 11.39
C GLY A 161 9.06 11.07 9.94
N LYS A 162 9.26 9.79 9.64
CA LYS A 162 9.77 9.31 8.35
C LYS A 162 8.67 9.12 7.30
N VAL A 163 7.40 9.10 7.72
CA VAL A 163 6.26 8.96 6.80
C VAL A 163 5.78 10.33 6.33
N LYS A 164 5.49 10.45 5.04
CA LYS A 164 4.95 11.66 4.39
C LYS A 164 3.65 11.28 3.69
N PHE A 165 2.53 11.67 4.29
CA PHE A 165 1.20 11.51 3.70
C PHE A 165 0.90 12.72 2.82
N ILE A 166 0.95 12.54 1.51
CA ILE A 166 0.74 13.59 0.51
C ILE A 166 -0.56 13.32 -0.24
N LYS A 167 -1.44 14.32 -0.30
CA LYS A 167 -2.71 14.26 -1.03
C LYS A 167 -2.60 15.22 -2.20
N LEU A 168 -2.85 14.72 -3.40
CA LEU A 168 -2.87 15.53 -4.61
C LEU A 168 -4.28 15.60 -5.19
N PRO A 169 -4.67 16.72 -5.81
CA PRO A 169 -5.88 16.77 -6.61
C PRO A 169 -5.76 15.83 -7.82
N GLY A 170 -6.89 15.55 -8.47
CA GLY A 170 -6.90 14.77 -9.71
C GLY A 170 -7.22 13.28 -9.54
N TYR A 171 -7.20 12.59 -10.68
CA TYR A 171 -7.55 11.17 -10.82
C TYR A 171 -6.31 10.28 -10.62
N HIS A 172 -6.51 8.95 -10.67
CA HIS A 172 -5.44 7.98 -10.46
C HIS A 172 -4.21 8.26 -11.34
N LEU A 173 -3.06 8.49 -10.71
CA LEU A 173 -1.78 8.84 -11.34
C LEU A 173 -1.78 10.14 -12.17
N GLY A 174 -2.82 10.96 -12.05
CA GLY A 174 -2.91 12.28 -12.65
C GLY A 174 -2.09 13.30 -11.88
N MET A 175 -0.76 13.18 -11.96
CA MET A 175 0.21 14.08 -11.34
C MET A 175 0.89 14.92 -12.41
N ASP A 176 0.92 16.25 -12.24
CA ASP A 176 1.65 17.12 -13.15
C ASP A 176 3.15 17.24 -12.80
N ILE A 177 3.91 17.90 -13.68
CA ILE A 177 5.36 18.06 -13.51
C ILE A 177 5.69 18.89 -12.26
N GLN A 178 4.90 19.91 -11.95
CA GLN A 178 5.14 20.78 -10.80
C GLN A 178 4.92 20.00 -9.49
N GLU A 179 3.84 19.22 -9.42
CA GLU A 179 3.56 18.33 -8.30
C GLU A 179 4.66 17.28 -8.12
N MET A 180 5.16 16.69 -9.20
CA MET A 180 6.28 15.75 -9.15
C MET A 180 7.57 16.41 -8.63
N GLN A 181 7.90 17.59 -9.14
CA GLN A 181 9.07 18.37 -8.68
C GLN A 181 8.97 18.73 -7.19
N GLN A 182 7.77 19.00 -6.69
CA GLN A 182 7.55 19.37 -5.30
C GLN A 182 7.53 18.16 -4.35
N ASN A 183 6.91 17.05 -4.76
CA ASN A 183 6.55 15.95 -3.86
C ASN A 183 7.39 14.68 -4.05
N VAL A 184 8.07 14.50 -5.19
CA VAL A 184 8.84 13.29 -5.51
C VAL A 184 10.34 13.60 -5.58
N VAL A 185 10.73 14.58 -6.41
CA VAL A 185 12.14 14.91 -6.67
C VAL A 185 12.99 15.15 -5.41
N PRO A 186 12.48 15.80 -4.33
CA PRO A 186 13.29 16.01 -3.12
C PRO A 186 13.75 14.74 -2.43
N TYR A 187 13.12 13.59 -2.73
CA TYR A 187 13.46 12.28 -2.18
C TYR A 187 14.32 11.43 -3.13
N LEU A 188 14.62 11.94 -4.33
CA LEU A 188 15.49 11.30 -5.32
C LEU A 188 16.93 11.83 -5.30
N ILE A 189 17.17 12.96 -4.63
CA ILE A 189 18.47 13.65 -4.61
C ILE A 189 19.06 13.54 -3.21
N ASP A 190 20.24 12.95 -3.09
CA ASP A 190 20.96 12.86 -1.83
C ASP A 190 21.26 14.25 -1.25
N GLY A 191 20.97 14.44 0.04
CA GLY A 191 21.25 15.70 0.76
C GLY A 191 20.25 16.84 0.58
N ALA A 192 19.22 16.70 -0.27
CA ALA A 192 18.25 17.78 -0.53
C ALA A 192 17.46 18.25 0.71
N GLN A 193 17.19 17.34 1.65
CA GLN A 193 16.52 17.67 2.93
C GLN A 193 17.45 18.42 3.90
N LYS A 194 18.75 18.10 3.93
CA LYS A 194 19.76 18.86 4.72
C LYS A 194 19.85 20.30 4.23
N ASN A 195 19.92 20.47 2.91
CA ASN A 195 20.04 21.80 2.29
C ASN A 195 18.81 22.69 2.54
N LYS A 196 17.60 22.13 2.63
CA LYS A 196 16.39 22.89 2.99
C LYS A 196 16.37 23.28 4.47
N ALA A 197 16.79 22.38 5.37
CA ALA A 197 16.88 22.68 6.80
C ALA A 197 17.93 23.76 7.09
N ASP A 198 19.12 23.65 6.47
CA ASP A 198 20.19 24.64 6.61
C ASP A 198 19.80 26.02 6.03
N ALA A 199 19.03 26.05 4.94
CA ALA A 199 18.50 27.28 4.36
C ALA A 199 17.42 27.97 5.23
N GLN A 200 16.70 27.22 6.08
CA GLN A 200 15.70 27.79 6.99
C GLN A 200 16.28 28.26 8.34
N VAL A 201 17.48 27.80 8.71
CA VAL A 201 18.17 28.23 9.95
C VAL A 201 19.06 29.47 9.71
N GLY A 202 19.33 29.81 8.45
CA GLY A 202 20.14 30.98 8.05
C GLY A 202 19.37 32.29 7.81
N HIS A 203 18.18 32.49 8.39
CA HIS A 203 17.43 33.75 8.38
C HIS A 203 17.03 34.17 9.80
#